data_AF-G3V3R3-F1
#
_entry.id   AF-G3V3R3-F1
#
_cell.length_a   1.000
_cell.length_b   1.000
_cell.length_c   1.000
_cell.angle_alpha   90.00
_cell.angle_beta   90.00
_cell.angle_gamma   90.00
#
_symmetry.space_group_name_H-M   'P 1'
#
loop_
_entity.id
_entity.type
_entity.pdbx_description
1 polymer ?
#
loop_
_entity_poly.entity_id
_entity_poly.type
_entity_poly.pdbx_seq_one_letter_code
_entity_poly.pdbx_strand_id
1 'polypeptide(L)' 'MPNSEPASLLELFNSIATQGELVRSLKAGNASKDEIDSAVKMLVSLKMSYKAAAGEDY' A
#
# COMPACT_ATOMS: atom_id res chain seq x y z
N MET A 1 -26.82 -3.32 -12.98
CA MET A 1 -25.53 -2.69 -13.34
C MET A 1 -24.60 -2.89 -12.16
N PRO A 2 -23.54 -3.70 -12.23
CA PRO A 2 -22.53 -3.74 -11.17
C PRO A 2 -21.62 -2.54 -11.39
N ASN A 3 -21.85 -1.48 -10.64
CA ASN A 3 -20.90 -0.38 -10.54
C ASN A 3 -19.65 -0.99 -9.89
N SER A 4 -18.52 -0.98 -10.59
CA SER A 4 -17.23 -1.39 -10.04
C SER A 4 -16.96 -0.58 -8.78
N GLU A 5 -17.24 -1.17 -7.62
CA GLU A 5 -16.90 -0.60 -6.32
C GLU A 5 -15.42 -0.23 -6.33
N PRO A 6 -15.02 0.93 -5.77
CA PRO A 6 -13.61 1.15 -5.51
C PRO A 6 -13.19 -0.03 -4.63
N ALA A 7 -12.19 -0.80 -5.07
CA ALA A 7 -11.61 -1.92 -4.33
C ALA A 7 -11.69 -1.60 -2.83
N SER A 8 -12.48 -2.41 -2.11
CA SER A 8 -13.07 -1.99 -0.84
C SER A 8 -12.02 -1.30 0.02
N LEU A 9 -12.33 -0.17 0.66
CA LEU A 9 -11.35 0.56 1.47
C LEU A 9 -10.57 -0.34 2.43
N LEU A 10 -11.22 -1.42 2.88
CA LEU A 10 -10.64 -2.51 3.65
C LEU A 10 -9.50 -3.25 2.92
N GLU A 11 -9.64 -3.54 1.63
CA GLU A 11 -8.61 -4.15 0.78
C GLU A 11 -7.40 -3.23 0.59
N LEU A 12 -7.66 -1.93 0.37
CA LEU A 12 -6.60 -0.92 0.34
C LEU A 12 -5.91 -0.79 1.70
N PHE A 13 -6.67 -0.79 2.80
CA PHE A 13 -6.15 -0.77 4.16
C PHE A 13 -5.24 -1.97 4.44
N ASN A 14 -5.72 -3.18 4.15
CA ASN A 14 -4.94 -4.41 4.29
C ASN A 14 -3.69 -4.41 3.40
N SER A 15 -3.79 -3.89 2.18
CA SER A 15 -2.65 -3.76 1.27
C SER A 15 -1.61 -2.79 1.82
N ILE A 16 -2.02 -1.63 2.37
CA ILE A 16 -1.10 -0.67 2.99
C ILE A 16 -0.41 -1.29 4.21
N ALA A 17 -1.15 -1.98 5.07
CA ALA A 17 -0.59 -2.67 6.24
C ALA A 17 0.45 -3.72 5.83
N THR A 18 0.07 -4.61 4.91
CA THR A 18 0.93 -5.67 4.36
C THR A 18 2.17 -5.09 3.71
N GLN A 19 2.01 -4.02 2.93
CA GLN A 19 3.11 -3.37 2.25
C GLN A 19 4.06 -2.66 3.23
N GLY A 20 3.54 -2.09 4.32
CA GLY A 20 4.35 -1.50 5.39
C GLY A 20 5.20 -2.55 6.12
N GLU A 21 4.61 -3.71 6.42
CA GLU A 21 5.30 -4.87 6.99
C GLU A 21 6.39 -5.39 6.03
N LEU A 22 6.08 -5.45 4.74
CA LEU A 22 7.04 -5.86 3.71
C LEU A 22 8.23 -4.90 3.65
N VAL A 23 8.00 -3.58 3.60
CA VAL A 23 9.08 -2.57 3.64
C VAL A 23 9.94 -2.74 4.88
N ARG A 24 9.33 -3.00 6.05
CA ARG A 24 10.05 -3.23 7.30
C ARG A 24 10.88 -4.51 7.25
N SER A 25 10.32 -5.58 6.73
CA SER A 25 10.97 -6.89 6.57
C SER A 25 12.11 -6.83 5.57
N LEU A 26 11.93 -6.15 4.43
CA LEU A 26 12.97 -5.92 3.42
C LEU A 26 14.13 -5.10 3.99
N LYS A 27 13.83 -4.03 4.74
CA LYS A 27 14.86 -3.25 5.45
C LYS A 27 15.59 -4.06 6.51
N ALA A 28 14.89 -4.90 7.27
CA ALA A 28 15.48 -5.76 8.29
C ALA A 28 16.32 -6.89 7.69
N GLY A 29 15.90 -7.42 6.53
CA GLY A 29 16.55 -8.52 5.81
C GLY A 29 17.72 -8.09 4.92
N ASN A 30 18.16 -6.82 4.95
CA ASN A 30 19.14 -6.27 4.02
C ASN A 30 18.79 -6.55 2.54
N ALA A 31 17.49 -6.46 2.21
CA ALA A 31 17.04 -6.56 0.82
C ALA A 31 17.67 -5.46 -0.04
N SER A 32 17.61 -5.67 -1.35
CA SER A 32 18.21 -4.73 -2.30
C SER A 32 17.54 -3.36 -2.21
N LYS A 33 18.30 -2.29 -2.45
CA LYS A 33 17.74 -0.92 -2.49
C LYS A 33 16.58 -0.83 -3.45
N ASP A 34 16.65 -1.50 -4.60
CA ASP A 34 15.58 -1.53 -5.61
C ASP A 34 14.30 -2.18 -5.10
N GLU A 35 14.40 -3.25 -4.30
CA GLU A 35 13.24 -3.92 -3.69
C GLU A 35 12.61 -3.03 -2.62
N ILE A 36 13.43 -2.41 -1.76
CA ILE A 36 12.96 -1.47 -0.74
C ILE A 36 12.30 -0.25 -1.41
N ASP A 37 12.90 0.30 -2.47
CA ASP A 37 12.39 1.49 -3.17
C ASP A 37 11.08 1.17 -3.91
N SER A 38 11.02 0.01 -4.57
CA SER A 38 9.78 -0.48 -5.20
C SER A 38 8.68 -0.68 -4.16
N ALA A 39 9.01 -1.27 -3.01
CA ALA A 39 8.05 -1.52 -1.96
C ALA A 39 7.54 -0.23 -1.31
N VAL A 40 8.42 0.76 -1.12
CA VAL A 40 8.07 2.10 -0.61
C VAL A 40 7.22 2.87 -1.62
N LYS A 41 7.55 2.84 -2.92
CA LYS A 41 6.72 3.45 -3.97
C LYS A 41 5.31 2.86 -3.99
N MET A 42 5.20 1.54 -3.87
CA MET A 42 3.91 0.86 -3.79
C MET A 42 3.13 1.28 -2.53
N LEU A 43 3.79 1.39 -1.37
CA LEU A 43 3.17 1.87 -0.13
C LEU A 43 2.60 3.29 -0.27
N VAL A 44 3.34 4.19 -0.91
CA VAL A 44 2.88 5.57 -1.17
C VAL A 44 1.70 5.57 -2.14
N SER A 45 1.76 4.78 -3.21
CA SER A 45 0.67 4.67 -4.19
C SER A 45 -0.62 4.11 -3.58
N LEU A 46 -0.50 3.12 -2.69
CA LEU A 46 -1.62 2.56 -1.94
C LEU A 46 -2.22 3.58 -0.98
N LYS A 47 -1.40 4.33 -0.23
CA LYS A 47 -1.88 5.43 0.63
C LYS A 47 -2.62 6.51 -0.16
N MET A 48 -2.11 6.88 -1.34
CA MET A 48 -2.77 7.85 -2.21
C MET A 48 -4.11 7.32 -2.74
N SER A 49 -4.16 6.06 -3.14
CA SER A 49 -5.40 5.40 -3.57
C SER A 49 -6.42 5.31 -2.43
N TYR A 50 -5.98 4.99 -1.22
CA TYR A 50 -6.84 4.96 -0.03
C TYR A 50 -7.37 6.34 0.28
N LYS A 51 -6.51 7.38 0.26
CA LYS A 51 -6.94 8.77 0.44
C LYS A 51 -7.96 9.20 -0.63
N ALA A 52 -7.73 8.84 -1.88
CA ALA A 52 -8.65 9.17 -2.97
C ALA A 52 -10.01 8.47 -2.82
N ALA A 53 -10.04 7.26 -2.26
CA ALA A 53 -11.25 6.48 -2.06
C ALA A 53 -11.97 6.80 -0.73
N ALA A 54 -11.23 7.03 0.36
CA ALA A 54 -11.75 7.25 1.71
C ALA A 54 -12.00 8.73 2.00
N GLY A 55 -11.27 9.62 1.33
CA GLY A 55 -11.21 11.04 1.67
C GLY A 55 -10.35 11.35 2.90
N GLU A 56 -9.73 10.35 3.54
CA GLU A 56 -8.89 10.49 4.73
C GLU A 56 -7.50 9.86 4.52
N ASP A 57 -6.49 10.42 5.18
CA ASP A 57 -5.12 9.89 5.16
C ASP A 57 -4.98 8.64 6.06
N TYR A 58 -4.26 7.62 5.58
CA TYR A 58 -3.88 6.40 6.33
C TYR A 58 -2.58 6.59 7.12
#